data_AF-A0A645GSZ5-F1
#
_entry.id   AF-A0A645GSZ5-F1
#
_cell.length_a   1.000
_cell.length_b   1.000
_cell.length_c   1.000
_cell.angle_alpha   90.00
_cell.angle_beta   90.00
_cell.angle_gamma   90.00
#
_symmetry.space_group_name_H-M   'P 1'
#
loop_
_entity.id
_entity.type
_entity.pdbx_description
1 polymer ?
#
loop_
_entity_poly.entity_id
_entity_poly.type
_entity_poly.pdbx_seq_one_letter_code
_entity_poly.pdbx_strand_id
1 'polypeptide(L)'
;MISDGGAIPNTGIPGMEMGYTTERLLRAPADGYLTPLAEIGDHVEAGEVVGAVGRKEVRAQIRGMLRGLIHPSVYVTEGLKIGDVDPRDVREHCFSITDKALAIAGGVLEAILRSC
;
A
#
# COMPACT_ATOMS: atom_id res chain seq x y z
N MET A 1 -7.55 -25.10 29.85
CA MET A 1 -8.92 -24.57 29.62
C MET A 1 -8.91 -23.12 30.08
N ILE A 2 -8.71 -22.21 29.15
CA ILE A 2 -9.07 -20.79 29.24
C ILE A 2 -9.66 -20.48 27.88
N SER A 3 -10.98 -20.42 27.88
CA SER A 3 -11.83 -20.11 26.75
C SER A 3 -12.00 -18.60 26.69
N ASP A 4 -12.18 -18.07 25.48
CA ASP A 4 -12.56 -16.68 25.19
C ASP A 4 -11.45 -15.62 25.27
N GLY A 5 -10.77 -15.45 24.14
CA GLY A 5 -9.95 -14.28 23.82
C GLY A 5 -10.08 -14.01 22.33
N GLY A 6 -11.29 -13.64 21.89
CA GLY A 6 -11.58 -13.30 20.49
C GLY A 6 -10.66 -12.19 20.00
N ALA A 7 -10.02 -12.40 18.85
CA ALA A 7 -9.22 -11.38 18.19
C ALA A 7 -10.06 -10.12 17.97
N ILE A 8 -9.50 -8.95 18.31
CA ILE A 8 -10.10 -7.65 18.03
C ILE A 8 -10.47 -7.60 16.55
N PRO A 9 -11.72 -7.27 16.19
CA PRO A 9 -12.13 -7.19 14.80
C PRO A 9 -11.23 -6.19 14.07
N ASN A 10 -10.75 -6.58 12.88
CA ASN A 10 -10.02 -5.69 11.98
C ASN A 10 -10.86 -4.43 11.72
N THR A 11 -10.60 -3.35 12.46
CA THR A 11 -11.41 -2.13 12.39
C THR A 11 -11.22 -1.37 11.09
N GLY A 12 -10.29 -1.79 10.22
CA GLY A 12 -10.04 -1.13 8.94
C GLY A 12 -9.53 0.31 9.08
N ILE A 13 -9.24 0.75 10.31
CA ILE A 13 -8.69 2.07 10.61
C ILE A 13 -7.18 1.89 10.75
N PRO A 14 -6.38 2.21 9.72
CA PRO A 14 -4.94 2.27 9.89
C PRO A 14 -4.61 3.29 10.98
N GLY A 15 -3.67 2.94 11.86
CA GLY A 15 -3.22 3.80 12.95
C GLY A 15 -2.83 5.20 12.44
N MET A 16 -3.22 6.23 13.20
CA MET A 16 -2.90 7.61 12.88
C MET A 16 -1.38 7.82 12.87
N GLU A 17 -0.84 8.22 11.72
CA GLU A 17 0.52 8.72 11.60
C GLU A 17 0.42 10.21 11.21
N MET A 18 0.77 11.11 12.13
CA MET A 18 0.75 12.57 11.93
C MET A 18 -0.61 13.18 11.49
N GLY A 19 -1.73 12.51 11.80
CA GLY A 19 -3.08 13.02 11.49
C GLY A 19 -3.64 12.57 10.14
N TYR A 20 -2.85 11.88 9.31
CA TYR A 20 -3.30 11.32 8.04
C TYR A 20 -3.65 9.83 8.22
N THR A 21 -4.87 9.45 7.85
CA THR A 21 -5.35 8.06 7.94
C THR A 21 -5.46 7.43 6.56
N THR A 22 -6.27 8.03 5.68
CA THR A 22 -6.62 7.48 4.36
C THR A 22 -5.89 8.19 3.23
N GLU A 23 -5.55 9.46 3.41
CA GLU A 23 -4.91 10.31 2.39
C GLU A 23 -3.49 9.84 2.04
N ARG A 24 -2.85 9.07 2.92
CA ARG A 24 -1.57 8.43 2.61
C ARG A 24 -1.68 7.25 1.64
N LEU A 25 -2.88 6.72 1.40
CA LEU A 25 -3.08 5.51 0.62
C LEU A 25 -3.28 5.86 -0.85
N LEU A 26 -2.51 5.22 -1.72
CA LEU A 26 -2.73 5.26 -3.16
C LEU A 26 -3.78 4.21 -3.53
N ARG A 27 -4.77 4.62 -4.32
CA ARG A 27 -5.85 3.75 -4.81
C ARG A 27 -5.89 3.70 -6.32
N ALA A 28 -6.26 2.54 -6.86
CA ALA A 28 -6.43 2.36 -8.30
C ALA A 28 -7.62 3.20 -8.80
N PRO A 29 -7.43 4.08 -9.80
CA PRO A 29 -8.49 4.92 -10.36
C PRO A 29 -9.40 4.18 -11.35
N ALA A 30 -9.02 2.97 -11.76
CA ALA A 30 -9.74 2.11 -12.69
C ALA A 30 -9.27 0.66 -12.52
N ASP A 31 -9.97 -0.26 -13.17
CA ASP A 31 -9.53 -1.64 -13.33
C ASP A 31 -8.38 -1.74 -14.35
N GLY A 32 -7.38 -2.58 -14.09
CA GLY A 32 -6.28 -2.81 -15.03
C GLY A 32 -4.95 -3.15 -14.37
N TYR A 33 -3.87 -2.98 -15.12
CA TYR A 33 -2.50 -3.12 -14.61
C TYR A 33 -1.90 -1.74 -14.33
N LEU A 34 -1.09 -1.67 -13.29
CA LEU A 34 -0.36 -0.45 -12.96
C LEU A 34 0.85 -0.30 -13.88
N THR A 35 0.96 0.87 -14.51
CA THR A 35 2.19 1.37 -15.14
C THR A 35 2.85 2.34 -14.16
N PRO A 36 3.87 1.93 -13.39
CA PRO A 36 4.54 2.81 -12.43
C PRO A 36 5.34 3.90 -13.17
N LEU A 37 5.31 5.11 -12.62
CA LEU A 37 6.14 6.24 -13.06
C LEU A 37 7.08 6.74 -11.95
N ALA A 38 6.91 6.25 -10.72
CA ALA A 38 7.76 6.47 -9.56
C ALA A 38 8.08 5.13 -8.87
N GLU A 39 9.18 5.09 -8.12
CA GLU A 39 9.66 3.89 -7.43
C GLU A 39 9.59 4.04 -5.90
N ILE A 40 9.58 2.91 -5.19
CA ILE A 40 9.64 2.93 -3.72
C ILE A 40 10.94 3.60 -3.28
N GLY A 41 10.82 4.57 -2.38
CA GLY A 41 11.92 5.43 -1.95
C GLY A 41 11.99 6.75 -2.70
N ASP A 42 11.12 7.01 -3.68
CA ASP A 42 11.03 8.34 -4.28
C ASP A 42 10.20 9.30 -3.43
N HIS A 43 10.67 10.55 -3.38
CA HIS A 43 9.89 11.65 -2.84
C HIS A 43 8.82 12.03 -3.86
N VAL A 44 7.60 12.28 -3.38
CA VAL A 44 6.45 12.70 -4.20
C VAL A 44 5.75 13.89 -3.54
N GLU A 45 5.29 14.83 -4.36
CA GLU A 45 4.47 15.96 -3.93
C GLU A 45 2.97 15.64 -4.00
N ALA A 46 2.16 16.39 -3.25
CA ALA A 46 0.71 16.26 -3.34
C ALA A 46 0.22 16.63 -4.76
N GLY A 47 -0.53 15.74 -5.39
CA GLY A 47 -1.00 15.84 -6.76
C GLY A 47 -0.04 15.27 -7.81
N GLU A 48 1.17 14.87 -7.43
CA GLU A 48 2.15 14.28 -8.34
C GLU A 48 1.71 12.92 -8.85
N VAL A 49 2.01 12.63 -10.13
CA VAL A 49 1.64 11.37 -10.77
C VAL A 49 2.69 10.31 -10.46
N VAL A 50 2.30 9.25 -9.76
CA VAL A 50 3.19 8.14 -9.38
C VAL A 50 3.07 6.94 -10.31
N GLY A 51 2.05 6.95 -11.18
CA GLY A 51 1.80 5.90 -12.17
C GLY A 51 0.46 6.09 -12.86
N ALA A 52 0.04 5.09 -13.62
CA ALA A 52 -1.27 5.06 -14.27
C ALA A 52 -1.85 3.65 -14.29
N VAL A 53 -3.18 3.54 -14.17
CA VAL A 53 -3.90 2.29 -14.45
C VAL A 53 -4.72 2.50 -15.72
N GLY A 54 -4.34 1.82 -16.79
CA GLY A 54 -4.90 2.06 -18.12
C GLY A 54 -4.59 3.48 -18.61
N ARG A 55 -5.64 4.32 -18.75
CA ARG A 55 -5.52 5.73 -19.16
C ARG A 55 -5.70 6.72 -18.01
N LYS A 56 -5.95 6.25 -16.78
CA LYS A 56 -6.18 7.10 -15.62
C LYS A 56 -4.93 7.16 -14.75
N GLU A 57 -4.55 8.36 -14.35
CA GLU A 57 -3.37 8.60 -13.53
C GLU A 57 -3.63 8.25 -12.05
N VAL A 58 -2.62 7.68 -11.42
CA VAL A 58 -2.54 7.51 -9.96
C VAL A 58 -1.76 8.71 -9.43
N ARG A 59 -2.40 9.50 -8.56
CA ARG A 59 -1.81 10.72 -7.99
C ARG A 59 -1.64 10.59 -6.49
N ALA A 60 -0.48 11.01 -5.98
CA ALA A 60 -0.26 11.15 -4.55
C ALA A 60 -1.21 12.21 -3.99
N GLN A 61 -1.85 11.93 -2.85
CA GLN A 61 -2.76 12.91 -2.21
C GLN A 61 -2.04 13.77 -1.17
N ILE A 62 -0.87 13.32 -0.72
CA ILE A 62 -0.02 14.01 0.25
C ILE A 62 1.42 14.01 -0.27
N ARG A 63 2.22 14.96 0.22
CA ARG A 63 3.66 14.94 0.02
C ARG A 63 4.32 13.90 0.94
N GLY A 64 5.43 13.32 0.50
CA GLY A 64 6.25 12.44 1.32
C GLY A 64 6.97 11.37 0.51
N MET A 65 7.34 10.29 1.19
CA MET A 65 8.13 9.21 0.60
C MET A 65 7.23 8.07 0.11
N LEU A 66 7.33 7.68 -1.16
CA LEU A 66 6.62 6.52 -1.68
C LEU A 66 7.18 5.25 -1.03
N ARG A 67 6.36 4.53 -0.26
CA ARG A 67 6.80 3.38 0.56
C ARG A 67 6.31 2.05 0.04
N GLY A 68 5.14 2.05 -0.59
CA GLY A 68 4.53 0.86 -1.15
C GLY A 68 3.95 1.17 -2.51
N LEU A 69 4.18 0.27 -3.45
CA LEU A 69 3.53 0.27 -4.75
C LEU A 69 3.28 -1.18 -5.18
N ILE A 70 2.09 -1.47 -5.69
CA ILE A 70 1.74 -2.81 -6.15
C ILE A 70 2.57 -3.17 -7.38
N HIS A 71 2.95 -4.44 -7.50
CA HIS A 71 3.73 -4.87 -8.64
C HIS A 71 2.93 -4.72 -9.95
N PRO A 72 3.52 -4.20 -11.05
CA PRO A 72 2.82 -3.92 -12.30
C PRO A 72 2.16 -5.15 -12.95
N SER A 73 2.58 -6.36 -12.60
CA SER A 73 1.99 -7.60 -13.11
C SER A 73 0.67 -7.99 -12.42
N VAL A 74 0.25 -7.29 -11.36
CA VAL A 74 -0.98 -7.59 -10.63
C VAL A 74 -2.13 -6.80 -11.23
N TYR A 75 -3.22 -7.49 -11.58
CA TYR A 75 -4.46 -6.84 -12.00
C TYR A 75 -5.16 -6.24 -10.78
N VAL A 76 -5.51 -4.96 -10.87
CA VAL A 76 -6.17 -4.20 -9.81
C VAL A 76 -7.58 -3.82 -10.22
N THR A 77 -8.46 -3.66 -9.24
CA THR A 77 -9.80 -3.12 -9.44
C THR A 77 -9.89 -1.69 -8.91
N GLU A 78 -10.81 -0.90 -9.44
CA GLU A 78 -11.05 0.47 -9.00
C GLU A 78 -11.26 0.55 -7.48
N GLY A 79 -10.60 1.51 -6.83
CA GLY A 79 -10.62 1.71 -5.39
C GLY A 79 -9.69 0.79 -4.58
N LEU A 80 -9.10 -0.25 -5.20
CA LEU A 80 -8.13 -1.12 -4.54
C LEU A 80 -6.93 -0.30 -4.05
N LYS A 81 -6.46 -0.57 -2.82
CA LYS A 81 -5.22 0.02 -2.34
C LYS A 81 -4.05 -0.55 -3.14
N ILE A 82 -3.30 0.32 -3.79
CA ILE A 82 -2.15 -0.02 -4.64
C ILE A 82 -0.83 0.54 -4.13
N GLY A 83 -0.84 1.30 -3.03
CA GLY A 83 0.38 1.84 -2.46
C GLY A 83 0.15 2.73 -1.25
N ASP A 84 1.23 3.30 -0.72
CA ASP A 84 1.20 4.30 0.35
C ASP A 84 2.40 5.25 0.34
N VAL A 85 2.16 6.47 0.81
CA VAL A 85 3.12 7.57 0.95
C VAL A 85 3.32 7.86 2.44
N ASP A 86 4.57 7.87 2.91
CA ASP A 86 4.91 8.23 4.29
C ASP A 86 5.19 9.75 4.39
N PRO A 87 4.36 10.53 5.11
CA PRO A 87 4.54 11.97 5.25
C PRO A 87 5.79 12.36 6.04
N ARG A 88 6.47 11.42 6.72
CA ARG A 88 7.73 11.67 7.41
C ARG A 88 8.87 11.97 6.45
N ASP A 89 8.74 11.53 5.20
CA ASP A 89 9.67 11.82 4.12
C ASP A 89 11.13 11.34 4.35
N VAL A 90 11.29 10.21 5.05
CA VAL A 90 12.59 9.63 5.39
C VAL A 90 12.83 8.38 4.56
N ARG A 91 13.78 8.44 3.62
CA ARG A 91 14.08 7.33 2.69
C ARG A 91 14.56 6.08 3.44
N GLU A 92 15.29 6.25 4.53
CA GLU A 92 15.84 5.17 5.35
C GLU A 92 14.73 4.28 5.93
N HIS A 93 13.55 4.85 6.18
CA HIS A 93 12.41 4.08 6.66
C HIS A 93 11.90 3.10 5.61
N CYS A 94 12.02 3.40 4.30
CA CYS A 94 11.59 2.50 3.22
C CYS A 94 12.29 1.14 3.27
N PHE A 95 13.54 1.11 3.72
CA PHE A 95 14.40 -0.08 3.73
C PHE A 95 14.64 -0.66 5.13
N SER A 96 14.14 -0.02 6.19
CA SER A 96 14.16 -0.60 7.53
C SER A 96 13.04 -1.64 7.69
N ILE A 97 13.36 -2.89 7.42
CA ILE A 97 12.47 -4.04 7.66
C ILE A 97 12.39 -4.29 9.16
N THR A 98 11.21 -4.16 9.76
CA THR A 98 10.95 -4.74 11.09
C THR A 98 10.26 -6.08 10.91
N ASP A 99 10.62 -7.06 11.74
CA ASP A 99 10.29 -8.50 11.65
C ASP A 99 8.80 -8.85 11.45
N LYS A 100 7.87 -7.91 11.71
CA LYS A 100 6.43 -8.12 11.49
C LYS A 100 6.01 -8.10 10.01
N ALA A 101 6.76 -7.41 9.14
CA ALA A 101 6.41 -7.29 7.72
C ALA A 101 6.64 -8.59 6.92
N LEU A 102 7.62 -9.40 7.34
CA LEU A 102 7.92 -10.70 6.72
C LEU A 102 6.84 -11.76 6.98
N ALA A 103 6.16 -11.69 8.13
CA ALA A 103 5.15 -12.68 8.51
C ALA A 103 3.80 -12.53 7.77
N ILE A 104 3.46 -11.33 7.27
CA ILE A 104 2.16 -11.08 6.61
C ILE A 104 2.25 -11.14 5.08
N ALA A 105 3.45 -10.97 4.50
CA ALA A 105 3.68 -11.25 3.08
C ALA A 105 3.55 -12.75 2.73
N GLY A 106 3.65 -13.64 3.73
CA GLY A 106 3.44 -15.08 3.57
C GLY A 106 1.98 -15.51 3.36
N GLY A 107 0.99 -14.69 3.74
CA GLY A 107 -0.43 -15.08 3.63
C GLY A 107 -1.01 -15.02 2.21
N VAL A 108 -0.43 -14.20 1.32
CA VAL A 108 -0.92 -14.06 -0.07
C VAL A 108 -0.25 -15.07 -1.01
N LEU A 109 0.92 -15.60 -0.64
CA LEU A 109 1.58 -16.68 -1.38
C LEU A 109 1.00 -18.07 -1.03
N GLU A 110 0.53 -18.31 0.19
CA GLU A 110 -0.09 -19.60 0.57
C GLU A 110 -1.47 -19.86 -0.10
N ALA A 111 -2.15 -18.83 -0.61
CA ALA A 111 -3.41 -19.00 -1.35
C ALA A 111 -3.20 -19.46 -2.80
N ILE A 112 -2.03 -19.19 -3.40
CA ILE A 112 -1.72 -19.58 -4.79
C ILE A 112 -1.31 -21.06 -4.89
N LEU A 113 -0.86 -21.70 -3.80
CA LEU A 113 -0.47 -23.13 -3.81
C LEU A 113 -1.56 -24.10 -3.29
N ARG A 114 -2.76 -23.62 -2.92
CA ARG A 114 -3.84 -24.49 -2.38
C ARG A 114 -5.11 -24.57 -3.20
N SER A 115 -5.23 -23.88 -4.33
CA SER A 115 -6.32 -24.11 -5.26
C SER A 115 -5.79 -24.95 -6.43
N CYS A 116 -6.00 -26.26 -6.29
CA CYS A 116 -5.68 -27.32 -7.25
C CYS A 116 -6.26 -27.08 -8.64
#